data_AF-K1TU24-F1
#
_entry.id   AF-K1TU24-F1
#
_cell.length_a   1.000
_cell.length_b   1.000
_cell.length_c   1.000
_cell.angle_alpha   90.00
_cell.angle_beta   90.00
_cell.angle_gamma   90.00
#
_symmetry.space_group_name_H-M   'P 1'
#
loop_
_entity.id
_entity.type
_entity.pdbx_description
1 polymer ?
#
loop_
_entity_poly.entity_id
_entity_poly.type
_entity_poly.pdbx_seq_one_letter_code
_entity_poly.pdbx_strand_id
1 'polypeptide(L)'
;DSDNRSEDYQAYENLVKETIDYESLEVTHHDDMRQVDEIVNLIVETVMCKNDKILIASNWYPASLVKKKFLMLTYSHIEYVLHCMSGNTTK
;
A
#
# COMPACT_ATOMS: atom_id res chain seq x y z
N ASP A 1 7.47 -7.95 22.93
CA ASP A 1 6.74 -8.33 21.70
C ASP A 1 5.75 -7.30 21.18
N SER A 2 5.01 -6.57 22.03
CA SER A 2 4.05 -5.56 21.56
C SER A 2 4.72 -4.27 21.03
N ASP A 3 5.78 -3.78 21.67
CA ASP A 3 6.51 -2.57 21.24
C ASP A 3 7.13 -2.72 19.83
N ASN A 4 7.79 -3.85 19.57
CA ASN A 4 8.48 -4.08 18.30
C ASN A 4 7.51 -4.10 17.10
N ARG A 5 6.25 -4.51 17.30
CA ARG A 5 5.24 -4.52 16.23
C ARG A 5 4.82 -3.12 15.81
N SER A 6 4.74 -2.19 16.76
CA SER A 6 4.40 -0.80 16.49
C SER A 6 5.56 -0.09 15.78
N GLU A 7 6.80 -0.39 16.18
CA GLU A 7 8.01 0.14 15.56
C GLU A 7 8.19 -0.37 14.12
N ASP A 8 8.03 -1.69 13.91
CA ASP A 8 8.07 -2.29 12.57
C ASP A 8 7.00 -1.68 11.66
N TYR A 9 5.77 -1.53 12.17
CA TYR A 9 4.68 -0.91 11.41
C TYR A 9 5.03 0.51 10.99
N GLN A 10 5.48 1.35 11.93
CA GLN A 10 5.83 2.74 11.64
C GLN A 10 6.97 2.83 10.61
N ALA A 11 7.96 1.95 10.69
CA ALA A 11 9.06 1.92 9.73
C ALA A 11 8.57 1.59 8.32
N TYR A 12 7.72 0.58 8.17
CA TYR A 12 7.14 0.23 6.86
C TYR A 12 6.17 1.29 6.37
N GLU A 13 5.36 1.88 7.24
CA GLU A 13 4.45 2.98 6.89
C GLU A 13 5.22 4.17 6.34
N ASN A 14 6.29 4.59 7.01
CA ASN A 14 7.15 5.69 6.56
C ASN A 14 7.79 5.38 5.19
N LEU A 15 8.30 4.16 5.00
CA LEU A 15 8.88 3.73 3.73
C LEU A 15 7.85 3.74 2.59
N VAL A 16 6.63 3.26 2.85
CA VAL A 16 5.55 3.28 1.86
C VAL A 16 5.16 4.72 1.54
N LYS A 17 4.98 5.57 2.54
CA LYS A 17 4.66 7.00 2.36
C LYS A 17 5.71 7.74 1.54
N GLU A 18 7.00 7.46 1.76
CA GLU A 18 8.10 8.01 0.96
C GLU A 18 8.03 7.53 -0.49
N THR A 19 7.88 6.23 -0.72
CA THR A 19 7.88 5.65 -2.08
C THR A 19 6.70 6.13 -2.93
N ILE A 20 5.53 6.33 -2.34
CA ILE A 20 4.34 6.82 -3.05
C ILE A 20 4.23 8.34 -3.16
N ASP A 21 5.18 9.09 -2.60
CA ASP A 21 5.13 10.56 -2.51
C ASP A 21 3.82 11.03 -1.86
N TYR A 22 3.60 10.56 -0.62
CA TYR A 22 2.37 10.81 0.13
C TYR A 22 2.10 12.31 0.35
N GLU A 23 3.13 13.12 0.56
CA GLU A 23 2.99 14.58 0.70
C GLU A 23 2.43 15.23 -0.57
N SER A 24 2.85 14.77 -1.76
CA SER A 24 2.26 15.26 -3.01
C SER A 24 0.79 14.86 -3.16
N LEU A 25 0.43 13.64 -2.75
CA LEU A 25 -0.97 13.18 -2.74
C LEU A 25 -1.85 14.00 -1.79
N GLU A 26 -1.34 14.43 -0.62
CA GLU A 26 -2.06 15.34 0.28
C GLU A 26 -2.43 16.67 -0.39
N VAL A 27 -1.57 17.16 -1.29
CA VAL A 27 -1.80 18.41 -2.02
C VAL A 27 -2.75 18.21 -3.21
N THR A 28 -2.53 17.16 -4.01
CA THR A 28 -3.25 16.96 -5.28
C THR A 28 -4.58 16.21 -5.12
N HIS A 29 -4.71 15.39 -4.08
CA HIS A 29 -5.85 14.50 -3.81
C HIS A 29 -6.40 14.66 -2.38
N HIS A 30 -6.38 15.88 -1.83
CA HIS A 30 -6.81 16.18 -0.45
C HIS A 30 -8.17 15.57 -0.04
N ASP A 31 -9.15 15.55 -0.96
CA ASP A 31 -10.50 15.00 -0.72
C ASP A 31 -10.51 13.45 -0.66
N ASP A 32 -9.53 12.79 -1.27
CA ASP A 32 -9.43 11.33 -1.38
C ASP A 32 -8.47 10.72 -0.36
N MET A 33 -7.91 11.51 0.56
CA MET A 33 -6.86 11.05 1.48
C MET A 33 -7.27 9.87 2.37
N ARG A 34 -8.57 9.71 2.66
CA ARG A 34 -9.06 8.49 3.34
C ARG A 34 -8.79 7.22 2.53
N GLN A 35 -8.94 7.27 1.21
CA GLN A 35 -8.67 6.14 0.32
C GLN A 35 -7.16 5.93 0.20
N VAL A 36 -6.37 6.99 0.15
CA VAL A 36 -4.90 6.92 0.15
C VAL A 36 -4.40 6.22 1.43
N ASP A 37 -4.92 6.60 2.60
CA ASP A 37 -4.60 5.97 3.88
C ASP A 37 -4.94 4.47 3.89
N GLU A 38 -6.12 4.10 3.39
CA GLU A 38 -6.53 2.70 3.26
C GLU A 38 -5.60 1.90 2.34
N ILE A 39 -5.19 2.50 1.21
CA ILE A 39 -4.22 1.89 0.30
C ILE A 39 -2.86 1.71 0.99
N VAL A 40 -2.35 2.74 1.69
CA VAL A 40 -1.08 2.66 2.44
C VAL A 40 -1.15 1.53 3.47
N ASN A 41 -2.23 1.48 4.27
CA ASN A 41 -2.40 0.45 5.29
C ASN A 41 -2.38 -0.96 4.67
N LEU A 42 -3.08 -1.17 3.55
CA LEU A 42 -3.08 -2.45 2.84
C LEU A 42 -1.68 -2.84 2.33
N ILE A 43 -0.91 -1.87 1.81
CA ILE A 43 0.47 -2.08 1.39
C ILE A 43 1.33 -2.49 2.59
N VAL A 44 1.24 -1.77 3.71
CA VAL A 44 1.99 -2.04 4.95
C VAL A 44 1.69 -3.44 5.48
N GLU A 45 0.41 -3.81 5.59
CA GLU A 45 -0.02 -5.14 6.04
C GLU A 45 0.54 -6.25 5.13
N THR A 46 0.56 -6.01 3.81
CA THR A 46 1.10 -6.97 2.85
C THR A 46 2.61 -7.14 2.98
N VAL A 47 3.36 -6.05 3.18
CA VAL A 47 4.83 -6.11 3.35
C VAL A 47 5.23 -6.72 4.69
N MET A 48 4.40 -6.57 5.72
CA MET A 48 4.58 -7.19 7.03
C MET A 48 4.17 -8.68 7.08
N CYS A 49 3.61 -9.23 6.00
CA CYS A 49 3.19 -10.63 5.95
C CYS A 49 4.35 -11.59 6.32
N LYS A 50 4.13 -12.47 7.29
CA LYS A 50 5.16 -13.42 7.78
C LYS A 50 5.22 -14.74 7.01
N ASN A 51 4.21 -15.01 6.17
CA ASN A 51 4.19 -16.22 5.35
C ASN A 51 5.21 -16.12 4.21
N ASP A 52 5.76 -17.26 3.80
CA ASP A 52 6.70 -17.31 2.67
C ASP A 52 6.02 -17.17 1.31
N LYS A 53 4.69 -17.31 1.26
CA LYS A 53 3.88 -17.23 0.04
C LYS A 53 2.58 -16.48 0.28
N ILE A 54 2.09 -15.80 -0.76
CA ILE A 54 0.82 -15.08 -0.80
C ILE A 54 0.00 -15.62 -1.98
N LEU A 55 -1.28 -15.87 -1.74
CA LEU A 55 -2.22 -16.32 -2.77
C LEU A 55 -2.82 -15.10 -3.49
N ILE A 56 -2.63 -15.00 -4.81
CA ILE A 56 -3.19 -13.93 -5.66
C ILE A 56 -3.86 -14.58 -6.86
N ALA A 57 -5.14 -14.31 -7.06
CA ALA A 57 -5.95 -14.90 -8.14
C ALA A 57 -5.75 -16.43 -8.25
N SER A 58 -5.91 -17.13 -7.12
CA SER A 58 -5.73 -18.59 -6.99
C SER A 58 -4.33 -19.14 -7.30
N ASN A 59 -3.31 -18.28 -7.40
CA ASN A 59 -1.91 -18.67 -7.62
C ASN A 59 -1.04 -18.30 -6.43
N TRP A 60 -0.14 -19.20 -6.03
CA TRP A 60 0.82 -18.95 -4.94
C TRP A 60 2.07 -18.25 -5.47
N TYR A 61 2.35 -17.05 -4.96
CA TYR A 61 3.56 -16.29 -5.25
C TYR A 61 4.49 -16.27 -4.04
N PRO A 62 5.83 -16.26 -4.22
CA PRO A 62 6.74 -15.98 -3.12
C PRO A 62 6.39 -14.64 -2.49
N ALA A 63 6.28 -14.59 -1.16
CA ALA A 63 5.95 -13.35 -0.46
C ALA A 63 6.98 -12.27 -0.77
N SER A 64 8.27 -12.61 -0.81
CA SER A 64 9.35 -11.68 -1.21
C SER A 64 9.10 -10.99 -2.55
N LEU A 65 8.56 -11.70 -3.54
CA LEU A 65 8.21 -11.14 -4.85
C LEU A 65 7.05 -10.15 -4.73
N VAL A 66 6.00 -10.53 -3.99
CA VAL A 66 4.82 -9.67 -3.77
C VAL A 66 5.22 -8.41 -3.01
N LYS A 67 5.95 -8.54 -1.89
CA LYS A 67 6.46 -7.43 -1.10
C LYS A 67 7.30 -6.46 -1.95
N LYS A 68 8.20 -6.99 -2.78
CA LYS A 68 8.99 -6.16 -3.72
C LYS A 68 8.10 -5.37 -4.67
N LYS A 69 7.06 -5.97 -5.24
CA LYS A 69 6.14 -5.27 -6.15
C LYS A 69 5.38 -4.15 -5.44
N PHE A 70 4.91 -4.40 -4.22
CA PHE A 70 4.20 -3.40 -3.41
C PHE A 70 5.11 -2.23 -3.00
N LEU A 71 6.38 -2.49 -2.64
CA LEU A 71 7.36 -1.45 -2.33
C LEU A 71 7.90 -0.70 -3.57
N MET A 72 7.51 -1.11 -4.78
CA MET A 72 7.84 -0.40 -6.03
C MET A 72 6.70 0.51 -6.50
N LEU A 73 5.59 0.59 -5.76
CA LEU A 73 4.51 1.52 -6.05
C LEU A 73 4.99 2.96 -5.80
N THR A 74 4.46 3.87 -6.60
CA THR A 74 4.83 5.28 -6.63
C THR A 74 3.59 6.14 -6.72
N TYR A 75 3.73 7.47 -6.62
CA TYR A 75 2.66 8.44 -6.84
C TYR A 75 1.72 8.06 -8.00
N SER A 76 2.27 7.85 -9.21
CA SER A 76 1.47 7.56 -10.41
C SER A 76 0.66 6.27 -10.31
N HIS A 77 1.12 5.29 -9.52
CA HIS A 77 0.34 4.08 -9.29
C HIS A 77 -0.85 4.34 -8.38
N ILE A 78 -0.68 5.16 -7.33
CA ILE A 78 -1.76 5.54 -6.41
C ILE A 78 -2.79 6.41 -7.15
N GLU A 79 -2.32 7.41 -7.90
CA GLU A 79 -3.15 8.27 -8.74
C GLU A 79 -4.00 7.44 -9.73
N TYR A 80 -3.41 6.42 -10.37
CA TYR A 80 -4.14 5.51 -11.25
C TYR A 80 -5.23 4.72 -10.50
N VAL A 81 -4.94 4.24 -9.29
CA VAL A 81 -5.93 3.52 -8.46
C VAL A 81 -7.09 4.44 -8.07
N LEU A 82 -6.80 5.66 -7.59
CA LEU A 82 -7.83 6.66 -7.27
C LEU A 82 -8.71 6.98 -8.49
N HIS A 83 -8.08 7.18 -9.65
CA HIS A 83 -8.80 7.37 -10.91
C HIS A 83 -9.74 6.19 -11.21
N CYS A 84 -9.25 4.96 -11.07
CA CYS A 84 -10.05 3.76 -11.28
C CYS A 84 -11.21 3.62 -10.28
N MET A 85 -11.00 3.99 -9.01
CA MET A 85 -12.04 3.97 -7.97
C MET A 85 -13.15 5.00 -8.26
N SER A 86 -12.79 6.18 -8.76
CA SER A 86 -13.76 7.21 -9.17
C SER A 86 -14.65 6.77 -10.34
N GLY A 87 -14.10 5.98 -11.27
CA GLY A 87 -14.80 5.48 -12.45
C GLY A 87 -15.61 4.20 -12.22
N ASN A 88 -15.22 3.39 -11.23
CA ASN A 88 -15.87 2.11 -10.92
C ASN A 88 -17.01 2.27 -9.89
N THR A 89 -18.05 3.03 -10.24
CA THR A 89 -19.30 3.13 -9.45
C THR A 89 -20.27 1.96 -9.75
N THR A 90 -19.74 0.73 -9.81
CA THR A 90 -20.60 -0.41 -10.12
C THR A 90 -21.57 -0.70 -8.97
N LYS A 91 -22.86 -0.73 -9.31
CA LYS A 91 -24.03 -1.02 -8.46
C LYS A 91 -24.01 -2.41 -7.83
#